data_AF-A0A2U8WQ06-F1
#
_entry.id   AF-A0A2U8WQ06-F1
#
_cell.length_a   1.000
_cell.length_b   1.000
_cell.length_c   1.000
_cell.angle_alpha   90.00
_cell.angle_beta   90.00
_cell.angle_gamma   90.00
#
_symmetry.space_group_name_H-M   'P 1'
#
loop_
_entity.id
_entity.type
_entity.pdbx_description
1 polymer ?
#
loop_
_entity_poly.entity_id
_entity_poly.type
_entity_poly.pdbx_seq_one_letter_code
_entity_poly.pdbx_strand_id
1 'polypeptide(L)' 'MLLRSTLVLALTTGAALAEPVAVDRAVLKQYCTGDYLTYCGNLAPDGPEVQACFRQNKAKLSPNCQAAITSYVKAQRKG' A
#
# COMPACT_ATOMS: atom_id res chain seq x y z
N MET A 1 42.24 -2.66 43.57
CA MET A 1 42.10 -1.59 42.55
C MET A 1 41.08 -2.09 41.53
N LEU A 2 39.79 -2.02 41.83
CA LEU A 2 38.89 -0.92 41.46
C LEU A 2 38.78 -0.71 39.94
N LEU A 3 37.65 -1.21 39.43
CA LEU A 3 36.80 -0.68 38.36
C LEU A 3 37.39 -0.45 36.97
N ARG A 4 36.79 -1.13 35.98
CA ARG A 4 36.04 -0.47 34.89
C ARG A 4 35.21 -1.49 34.12
N SER A 5 34.05 -1.81 34.69
CA SER A 5 32.88 -2.19 33.90
C SER A 5 32.52 -1.01 33.02
N THR A 6 32.64 -1.15 31.70
CA THR A 6 31.82 -0.37 30.76
C THR A 6 31.23 -1.32 29.73
N LEU A 7 30.05 -1.80 30.08
CA LEU A 7 28.95 -2.13 29.18
C LEU A 7 28.89 -1.08 28.06
N VAL A 8 29.14 -1.46 26.81
CA VAL A 8 28.66 -0.69 25.66
C VAL A 8 27.54 -1.46 24.99
N LEU A 9 26.35 -0.99 25.35
CA LEU A 9 25.03 -1.28 24.85
C LEU A 9 24.87 -0.75 23.41
N ALA A 10 24.47 -1.64 22.49
CA ALA A 10 23.62 -1.38 21.30
C ALA A 10 24.16 -0.32 20.28
N LEU A 11 23.69 -0.15 19.05
CA LEU A 11 22.42 -0.41 18.40
C LEU A 11 22.67 -0.84 16.95
N THR A 12 21.90 -1.82 16.50
CA THR A 12 21.65 -2.13 15.09
C THR A 12 21.00 -0.93 14.41
N THR A 13 21.68 -0.28 13.47
CA THR A 13 21.02 0.63 12.51
C THR A 13 20.94 -0.05 11.15
N GLY A 14 20.09 -1.08 11.07
CA GLY A 14 19.52 -1.49 9.80
C GLY A 14 18.58 -0.38 9.33
N ALA A 15 19.07 0.50 8.47
CA ALA A 15 18.22 1.43 7.73
C ALA A 15 17.38 0.62 6.74
N ALA A 16 16.25 0.09 7.20
CA ALA A 16 15.18 -0.32 6.32
C ALA A 16 14.60 0.96 5.72
N LEU A 17 15.10 1.36 4.55
CA LEU A 17 14.33 2.18 3.62
C LEU A 17 13.10 1.34 3.26
N ALA A 18 12.03 1.49 4.03
CA ALA A 18 10.72 0.91 3.73
C ALA A 18 10.12 1.70 2.56
N GLU A 19 10.69 1.53 1.37
CA GLU A 19 10.10 1.95 0.12
C GLU A 19 9.63 0.71 -0.65
N PRO A 20 8.36 0.28 -0.45
CA PRO A 20 7.72 -0.45 -1.54
C PRO A 20 6.20 -0.19 -1.65
N VAL A 21 5.72 1.07 -1.55
CA VAL A 21 4.26 1.32 -1.66
C VAL A 21 3.86 2.32 -2.75
N ALA A 22 4.78 3.16 -3.23
CA ALA A 22 4.46 4.13 -4.26
C ALA A 22 4.19 3.49 -5.64
N VAL A 23 4.93 2.43 -5.99
CA VAL A 23 4.87 1.78 -7.30
C VAL A 23 3.52 1.09 -7.53
N ASP A 24 3.01 0.36 -6.55
CA ASP A 24 1.73 -0.34 -6.69
C ASP A 24 0.52 0.60 -6.69
N ARG A 25 0.60 1.76 -6.02
CA ARG A 25 -0.49 2.75 -6.01
C ARG A 25 -0.58 3.49 -7.35
N ALA A 26 0.54 3.74 -8.02
CA ALA A 26 0.55 4.32 -9.36
C ALA A 26 -0.13 3.40 -10.39
N VAL A 27 0.11 2.09 -10.30
CA VAL A 27 -0.56 1.07 -11.12
C VAL A 27 -2.07 1.10 -10.89
N LEU A 28 -2.51 1.18 -9.64
CA LEU A 28 -3.94 1.32 -9.30
C LEU A 28 -4.55 2.58 -9.93
N LYS A 29 -3.89 3.73 -9.82
CA LYS A 29 -4.36 4.97 -10.46
C LYS A 29 -4.44 4.81 -11.98
N GLN A 30 -3.43 4.22 -12.61
CA GLN A 30 -3.40 4.02 -14.06
C GLN A 30 -4.57 3.19 -14.58
N TYR A 31 -4.88 2.08 -13.91
CA TYR A 31 -5.90 1.14 -14.40
C TYR A 31 -7.31 1.38 -13.84
N CYS A 32 -7.43 2.02 -12.67
CA CYS A 32 -8.71 2.20 -11.99
C CYS A 32 -9.27 3.62 -12.02
N THR A 33 -8.61 4.62 -12.63
CA THR A 33 -9.14 6.01 -12.63
C THR A 33 -10.53 6.11 -13.26
N GLY A 34 -10.78 5.44 -14.39
CA GLY A 34 -12.11 5.45 -15.03
C GLY A 34 -13.18 4.83 -14.13
N ASP A 35 -12.91 3.62 -13.63
CA ASP A 35 -13.82 2.91 -12.72
C ASP A 35 -14.04 3.68 -11.40
N TYR A 36 -12.99 4.34 -10.90
CA TYR A 36 -13.07 5.20 -9.73
C TYR A 36 -14.05 6.34 -9.96
N LEU A 37 -13.91 7.09 -11.06
CA LEU A 37 -14.79 8.22 -11.35
C LEU A 37 -16.25 7.77 -11.54
N THR A 38 -16.47 6.57 -12.09
CA THR A 38 -17.82 6.02 -12.30
C THR A 38 -18.48 5.53 -11.01
N TYR A 39 -17.76 4.83 -10.13
CA TYR A 39 -18.36 4.13 -8.99
C TYR A 39 -18.01 4.70 -7.62
N CYS A 40 -16.88 5.40 -7.51
CA CYS A 40 -16.27 5.81 -6.24
C CYS A 40 -15.87 7.30 -6.21
N GLY A 41 -16.25 8.09 -7.22
CA GLY A 41 -15.74 9.46 -7.43
C GLY A 41 -16.16 10.47 -6.37
N ASN A 42 -17.11 10.10 -5.50
CA ASN A 42 -17.54 10.88 -4.34
C ASN A 42 -16.63 10.72 -3.12
N LEU A 43 -15.64 9.82 -3.17
CA LEU A 43 -14.71 9.57 -2.09
C LEU A 43 -13.44 10.41 -2.24
N ALA A 44 -12.61 10.44 -1.19
CA ALA A 44 -11.27 10.98 -1.30
C ALA A 44 -10.38 9.95 -2.04
N PRO A 45 -9.72 10.30 -3.16
CA PRO A 45 -9.04 9.33 -4.04
C PRO A 45 -7.91 8.55 -3.38
N ASP A 46 -7.36 9.07 -2.29
CA ASP A 46 -6.27 8.46 -1.54
C ASP A 46 -6.72 7.94 -0.15
N GLY A 47 -8.02 7.97 0.12
CA GLY A 47 -8.63 7.49 1.36
C GLY A 47 -8.81 5.96 1.38
N PRO A 48 -8.87 5.35 2.57
CA PRO A 48 -9.15 3.92 2.71
C PRO A 48 -10.56 3.56 2.24
N GLU A 49 -11.48 4.53 2.13
CA GLU A 49 -12.84 4.29 1.66
C GLU A 49 -12.87 3.80 0.21
N VAL A 50 -11.90 4.22 -0.62
CA VAL A 50 -11.82 3.82 -2.03
C VAL A 50 -11.63 2.31 -2.18
N GLN A 51 -10.82 1.70 -1.30
CA GLN A 51 -10.68 0.24 -1.30
C GLN A 51 -11.99 -0.46 -0.96
N ALA A 52 -12.77 0.08 -0.02
CA ALA A 52 -14.07 -0.47 0.33
C ALA A 52 -15.06 -0.36 -0.83
N CYS A 53 -15.08 0.78 -1.51
CA CYS A 53 -15.89 1.00 -2.70
C CYS A 53 -15.53 0.03 -3.84
N PHE A 54 -14.24 -0.17 -4.12
CA PHE A 54 -13.80 -1.13 -5.12
C PHE A 54 -14.16 -2.58 -4.75
N ARG A 55 -14.11 -2.96 -3.47
CA ARG A 55 -14.56 -4.30 -3.04
C ARG A 55 -16.06 -4.50 -3.30
N GLN A 56 -16.89 -3.51 -3.00
CA GLN A 56 -18.34 -3.58 -3.22
C GLN A 56 -18.71 -3.60 -4.71
N ASN A 57 -17.97 -2.84 -5.54
CA ASN A 57 -18.23 -2.73 -6.96
C ASN A 57 -17.39 -3.69 -7.82
N LYS A 58 -16.64 -4.63 -7.21
CA LYS A 58 -15.61 -5.43 -7.91
C LYS A 58 -16.10 -6.05 -9.21
N ALA A 59 -17.31 -6.60 -9.23
CA ALA A 59 -17.91 -7.24 -10.40
C ALA A 59 -18.24 -6.25 -11.55
N LYS A 60 -18.38 -4.97 -11.24
CA LYS A 60 -18.68 -3.88 -12.19
C LYS A 60 -17.45 -3.16 -12.71
N LEU A 61 -16.30 -3.35 -12.05
CA LEU A 61 -15.04 -2.74 -12.47
C LEU A 61 -14.53 -3.38 -13.75
N SER A 62 -13.78 -2.64 -14.54
CA SER A 62 -13.07 -3.18 -15.69
C SER A 62 -12.12 -4.34 -15.32
N PRO A 63 -11.90 -5.32 -16.20
CA PRO A 63 -10.98 -6.44 -15.94
C PRO A 63 -9.57 -5.97 -15.56
N ASN A 64 -9.10 -4.87 -16.17
CA ASN A 64 -7.79 -4.29 -15.89
C ASN A 64 -7.72 -3.75 -14.47
N CYS A 65 -8.74 -3.03 -14.00
CA CYS A 65 -8.77 -2.53 -12.63
C CYS A 65 -8.87 -3.67 -11.61
N GLN A 66 -9.66 -4.71 -11.89
CA GLN A 66 -9.74 -5.90 -11.02
C GLN A 66 -8.39 -6.60 -10.86
N ALA A 67 -7.63 -6.73 -11.96
CA ALA A 67 -6.28 -7.29 -11.93
C ALA A 67 -5.32 -6.40 -11.12
N ALA A 68 -5.36 -5.08 -11.33
CA ALA A 68 -4.55 -4.12 -10.58
C ALA A 68 -4.83 -4.19 -9.06
N ILE A 69 -6.10 -4.23 -8.64
CA ILE A 69 -6.49 -4.38 -7.24
C ILE A 69 -5.96 -5.71 -6.66
N THR A 70 -6.06 -6.80 -7.42
CA THR A 70 -5.58 -8.11 -6.98
C THR A 70 -4.07 -8.12 -6.77
N SER A 71 -3.32 -7.54 -7.71
CA SER A 71 -1.86 -7.36 -7.60
C SER A 71 -1.49 -6.49 -6.40
N TYR A 72 -2.18 -5.36 -6.22
CA TYR A 72 -1.97 -4.46 -5.09
C TYR A 72 -2.19 -5.17 -3.73
N VAL A 73 -3.31 -5.86 -3.55
CA VAL A 73 -3.59 -6.62 -2.32
C VAL A 73 -2.53 -7.69 -2.06
N LYS A 74 -2.03 -8.34 -3.12
CA LYS A 74 -0.96 -9.34 -3.00
C LYS A 74 0.37 -8.71 -2.58
N ALA A 75 0.72 -7.54 -3.11
CA ALA A 75 1.92 -6.80 -2.74
C ALA A 75 1.87 -6.36 -1.27
N GLN A 76 0.73 -5.86 -0.80
CA GLN A 76 0.52 -5.43 0.59
C GLN A 76 0.68 -6.55 1.62
N ARG A 77 0.40 -7.80 1.26
CA ARG A 77 0.56 -8.97 2.15
C ARG A 77 2.01 -9.48 2.26
N LYS A 78 2.89 -9.00 1.39
CA LYS A 78 4.31 -9.39 1.35
C LYS A 78 5.21 -8.43 2.13
N GLY A 79 4.66 -7.32 2.63
CA GLY A 79 5.34 -6.34 3.48
C GLY A 79 5.16 -6.62 4.95
#